data_AF-A0A2M8NSL5-F1
#
_entry.id   AF-A0A2M8NSL5-F1
#
_cell.length_a   1.000
_cell.length_b   1.000
_cell.length_c   1.000
_cell.angle_alpha   90.00
_cell.angle_beta   90.00
_cell.angle_gamma   90.00
#
_symmetry.space_group_name_H-M   'P 1'
#
loop_
_entity.id
_entity.type
_entity.pdbx_description
1 polymer ?
#
loop_
_entity_poly.entity_id
_entity_poly.type
_entity_poly.pdbx_seq_one_letter_code
_entity_poly.pdbx_strand_id
1 'polypeptide(L)' 'TLPLADQVALIYAGTSGALDNIPVARVKDWQAAFLRAFNTQYAEIANAINSEKVLTDELRDKLANAVKSFTENWS' A
#
# COMPACT_ATOMS: atom_id res chain seq x y z
N THR A 1 7.55 15.33 -0.76
CA THR A 1 6.26 15.13 -0.07
C THR A 1 5.67 13.82 -0.56
N LEU A 2 4.90 13.11 0.27
CA LEU A 2 4.24 11.87 -0.17
C LEU A 2 3.00 12.23 -1.01
N PRO A 3 2.81 11.65 -2.22
CA PRO A 3 1.57 11.72 -2.97
C PRO A 3 0.36 11.24 -2.14
N LEU A 4 -0.84 11.70 -2.51
CA LEU A 4 -2.08 11.29 -1.82
C LEU A 4 -2.25 9.76 -1.85
N ALA A 5 -2.09 9.15 -3.03
CA ALA A 5 -2.19 7.70 -3.17
C ALA A 5 -1.23 6.92 -2.26
N ASP A 6 0.03 7.37 -2.16
CA ASP A 6 1.03 6.77 -1.27
C ASP A 6 0.61 6.85 0.20
N GLN A 7 0.07 8.00 0.62
CA GLN A 7 -0.43 8.17 1.99
C GLN A 7 -1.62 7.24 2.27
N VAL A 8 -2.57 7.15 1.34
CA VAL A 8 -3.74 6.26 1.47
C VAL A 8 -3.30 4.80 1.57
N ALA A 9 -2.40 4.35 0.70
CA ALA A 9 -1.91 2.98 0.70
C ALA A 9 -1.18 2.62 2.00
N LEU A 10 -0.32 3.52 2.51
CA LEU A 10 0.40 3.30 3.76
C LEU A 10 -0.52 3.30 4.98
N ILE A 11 -1.50 4.21 5.05
CA ILE A 11 -2.47 4.24 6.15
C ILE A 11 -3.31 2.96 6.13
N TYR A 12 -3.76 2.52 4.95
CA TYR A 12 -4.49 1.26 4.80
C TYR A 12 -3.67 0.05 5.26
N ALA A 13 -2.38 -0.03 4.87
CA ALA A 13 -1.51 -1.11 5.31
C ALA A 13 -1.35 -1.12 6.85
N GLY A 14 -1.23 0.07 7.47
CA GLY A 14 -1.13 0.21 8.92
C GLY A 14 -2.39 -0.18 9.67
N THR A 15 -3.58 0.07 9.11
CA THR A 15 -4.86 -0.22 9.79
C THR A 15 -5.46 -1.60 9.47
N SER A 16 -4.97 -2.28 8.43
CA SER A 16 -5.45 -3.61 8.01
C SER A 16 -4.80 -4.79 8.75
N GLY A 17 -3.82 -4.53 9.63
CA GLY A 17 -3.03 -5.57 10.29
C GLY A 17 -1.94 -6.18 9.41
N ALA A 18 -1.73 -5.67 8.19
CA ALA A 18 -0.74 -6.20 7.25
C ALA A 18 0.70 -6.09 7.78
N LEU A 19 0.96 -5.17 8.71
CA LEU A 19 2.28 -4.93 9.29
C LEU A 19 2.52 -5.67 10.62
N ASP A 20 1.57 -6.45 11.12
CA ASP A 20 1.61 -7.03 12.47
C ASP A 20 2.83 -7.95 12.71
N ASN A 21 3.30 -8.63 11.65
CA ASN A 21 4.45 -9.53 11.71
C ASN A 21 5.77 -8.85 11.29
N ILE A 22 5.75 -7.56 10.95
CA ILE A 22 6.94 -6.82 10.52
C ILE A 22 7.63 -6.22 11.76
N PRO A 23 8.90 -6.56 12.05
CA PRO A 23 9.61 -5.96 13.17
C PRO A 23 9.63 -4.43 13.06
N VAL A 24 9.40 -3.73 14.17
CA VAL A 24 9.34 -2.25 14.21
C VAL A 24 10.56 -1.60 13.55
N ALA A 25 11.76 -2.15 13.80
CA ALA A 25 13.02 -1.67 13.21
C ALA A 25 13.05 -1.74 11.67
N ARG A 26 12.22 -2.61 11.08
CA ARG A 26 12.14 -2.86 9.63
C ARG A 26 10.95 -2.20 8.94
N VAL A 27 10.05 -1.55 9.67
CA VAL A 27 8.87 -0.88 9.09
C VAL A 27 9.28 0.17 8.05
N LYS A 28 10.40 0.88 8.26
CA LYS A 28 10.91 1.85 7.28
C LYS A 28 11.40 1.20 5.99
N ASP A 29 12.05 0.05 6.08
CA ASP A 29 12.50 -0.71 4.91
C ASP A 29 11.30 -1.25 4.13
N TRP A 30 10.30 -1.78 4.84
CA TRP A 30 9.04 -2.23 4.26
C TRP A 30 8.35 -1.08 3.54
N GLN A 31 8.24 0.08 4.18
CA GLN A 31 7.60 1.28 3.61
C GLN A 31 8.28 1.68 2.29
N ALA A 32 9.61 1.73 2.26
CA ALA A 32 10.36 2.11 1.06
C ALA A 32 10.19 1.09 -0.07
N ALA A 33 10.22 -0.21 0.25
CA ALA A 33 10.05 -1.27 -0.72
C ALA A 33 8.61 -1.34 -1.25
N PHE A 34 7.62 -1.20 -0.36
CA PHE A 34 6.20 -1.19 -0.73
C PHE A 34 5.89 -0.01 -1.64
N LEU A 35 6.34 1.21 -1.31
CA LEU A 35 6.11 2.37 -2.16
C LEU A 35 6.75 2.21 -3.55
N ARG A 36 7.90 1.54 -3.66
CA ARG A 36 8.49 1.22 -4.96
C ARG A 36 7.61 0.26 -5.76
N ALA A 37 7.11 -0.80 -5.13
CA ALA A 37 6.20 -1.74 -5.79
C ALA A 37 4.86 -1.09 -6.14
N PHE A 38 4.29 -0.29 -5.22
CA PHE A 38 3.03 0.41 -5.38
C PHE A 38 3.04 1.37 -6.57
N ASN A 39 4.11 2.16 -6.71
CA ASN A 39 4.25 3.11 -7.80
C ASN A 39 4.70 2.48 -9.13
N THR A 40 4.97 1.17 -9.18
CA THR A 40 5.40 0.48 -10.42
C THR A 40 4.43 -0.64 -10.80
N GLN A 41 4.32 -1.67 -9.97
CA GLN A 41 3.50 -2.86 -10.20
C GLN A 41 2.00 -2.58 -9.98
N TYR A 42 1.66 -1.67 -9.07
CA TYR A 42 0.28 -1.34 -8.71
C TYR A 42 -0.10 0.09 -9.10
N ALA A 43 0.56 0.66 -10.11
CA ALA A 43 0.40 2.06 -10.51
C ALA A 43 -1.05 2.40 -10.92
N GLU A 44 -1.80 1.42 -11.43
CA GLU A 44 -3.24 1.56 -11.72
C GLU A 44 -4.08 1.90 -10.47
N ILE A 45 -3.75 1.32 -9.31
CA ILE A 45 -4.43 1.60 -8.04
C ILE A 45 -4.07 3.02 -7.60
N ALA A 46 -2.79 3.40 -7.70
CA ALA A 46 -2.35 4.75 -7.35
C ALA A 46 -3.03 5.83 -8.21
N ASN A 47 -3.17 5.57 -9.51
CA ASN A 47 -3.86 6.46 -10.45
C ASN A 47 -5.36 6.58 -10.12
N ALA A 48 -6.03 5.46 -9.83
CA ALA A 48 -7.43 5.44 -9.43
C ALA A 48 -7.67 6.27 -8.15
N ILE A 49 -6.84 6.09 -7.11
CA ILE A 49 -6.95 6.86 -5.86
C ILE A 49 -6.79 8.37 -6.13
N ASN A 50 -5.80 8.76 -6.95
CA ASN A 50 -5.56 10.17 -7.26
C ASN A 50 -6.71 10.80 -8.09
N SER A 51 -7.34 10.03 -8.97
CA SER A 51 -8.41 10.50 -9.85
C SER A 51 -9.76 10.53 -9.15
N GLU A 52 -10.17 9.42 -8.54
CA GLU A 52 -11.49 9.25 -7.93
C GLU A 52 -11.58 9.95 -6.59
N LYS A 53 -10.47 10.05 -5.86
CA LYS A 53 -10.39 10.61 -4.49
C LYS A 53 -11.37 9.95 -3.51
N VAL A 54 -11.83 8.75 -3.83
CA VAL A 54 -12.69 7.91 -3.00
C VAL A 54 -12.19 6.48 -3.07
N LEU A 55 -12.24 5.77 -1.94
CA LEU A 55 -11.86 4.35 -1.89
C LEU A 55 -13.14 3.52 -1.97
N THR A 56 -13.61 3.28 -3.21
CA THR A 56 -14.72 2.37 -3.50
C THR A 56 -14.41 0.97 -2.99
N ASP A 57 -15.43 0.12 -2.83
CA ASP A 57 -15.22 -1.25 -2.33
C ASP A 57 -14.33 -2.06 -3.28
N GLU A 58 -14.52 -1.93 -4.60
CA GLU A 58 -13.65 -2.57 -5.59
C GLU A 58 -12.19 -2.08 -5.50
N LEU A 59 -11.97 -0.77 -5.38
CA LEU A 59 -10.62 -0.22 -5.26
C LEU A 59 -9.97 -0.60 -3.92
N ARG A 60 -10.77 -0.71 -2.86
CA ARG A 60 -10.33 -1.21 -1.55
C ARG A 60 -9.86 -2.65 -1.64
N ASP A 61 -10.60 -3.52 -2.34
CA ASP A 61 -10.23 -4.93 -2.51
C ASP A 61 -8.95 -5.08 -3.33
N LYS A 62 -8.78 -4.28 -4.39
CA LYS A 62 -7.51 -4.23 -5.15
C LYS A 62 -6.34 -3.79 -4.26
N LEU A 63 -6.53 -2.73 -3.47
CA LEU A 63 -5.50 -2.26 -2.54
C LEU A 63 -5.18 -3.31 -1.47
N ALA A 64 -6.19 -3.98 -0.92
CA ALA A 64 -6.05 -5.06 0.05
C ALA A 64 -5.17 -6.19 -0.50
N ASN A 65 -5.47 -6.64 -1.73
CA ASN A 65 -4.72 -7.68 -2.40
C ASN A 65 -3.29 -7.25 -2.71
N ALA A 66 -3.07 -6.00 -3.13
CA ALA A 66 -1.72 -5.47 -3.39
C ALA A 66 -0.87 -5.42 -2.11
N VAL A 67 -1.43 -4.93 -1.00
CA VAL A 67 -0.74 -4.88 0.30
C VAL A 67 -0.42 -6.28 0.79
N LYS A 68 -1.40 -7.19 0.77
CA LYS A 68 -1.22 -8.58 1.19
C LYS A 68 -0.15 -9.28 0.35
N SER A 69 -0.30 -9.24 -0.97
CA SER A 69 0.62 -9.91 -1.91
C SER A 69 2.04 -9.37 -1.80
N PHE A 70 2.20 -8.05 -1.63
CA PHE A 70 3.52 -7.47 -1.42
C PHE A 70 4.13 -7.95 -0.11
N THR A 71 3.40 -7.84 1.01
CA THR A 71 3.92 -8.20 2.33
C THR A 71 4.30 -9.68 2.43
N GLU A 72 3.49 -10.58 1.88
CA GLU A 72 3.77 -12.03 1.90
C GLU A 72 5.04 -12.39 1.12
N ASN A 73 5.37 -11.64 0.08
CA ASN A 73 6.56 -11.87 -0.75
C ASN A 73 7.77 -11.02 -0.34
N TRP A 74 7.59 -10.09 0.59
CA TRP A 74 8.66 -9.21 1.04
C TRP A 74 9.50 -9.87 2.13
N SER A 75 10.80 -10.01 1.88
CA SER A 75 11.80 -10.60 2.78
C SER A 75 12.69 -9.55 3.43
#